data_AF-A0A9E4CDW5-F1
#
_entry.id   AF-A0A9E4CDW5-F1
#
_cell.length_a   1.000
_cell.length_b   1.000
_cell.length_c   1.000
_cell.angle_alpha   90.00
_cell.angle_beta   90.00
_cell.angle_gamma   90.00
#
_symmetry.space_group_name_H-M   'P 1'
#
loop_
_entity.id
_entity.type
_entity.pdbx_description
1 polymer ?
#
loop_
_entity_poly.entity_id
_entity_poly.type
_entity_poly.pdbx_seq_one_letter_code
_entity_poly.pdbx_strand_id
1 'polypeptide(L)'
;MTELRTLVADLGKDGGRLSPSVYDTAQVVRLHPPTEGAEPALDWLIGQQAADGGWGDPAAPYARAVPTLATLLAFQQHPRQVPSQVVDAGCRFLQEQAPLWQELPIDALPIATEMILPYLLDEATRVGLSIEPSPYHQLYQLRRQKCQQISKRKLVPSTPPMYSWEALGQQVELGLLDESGGIGHSPAATAAWLSQAKQDPALAAERHSATTYLQGAAAATGVNRPGVVPNVWPITGFEMSYGPYALLIAGLYRHPSLQEVLRDHTSALQQIMVRGHGVSFGDYFMPDVDETAVALAALHAAGCEVDGEVMEQFRNGSHFHTFPHELNPSVLSNAHALYALAVMEERSPEVEAFLRERQCADGHWLPDKWHSSWLYTTMEALLAFEQLGYSTEVDRAVERLLATQQADGGWGSGTEASATDTSYA
;
A
#
# COMPACT_ATOMS: atom_id res chain seq x y z
N MET A 1 4.81 22.95 -16.83
CA MET A 1 5.59 23.59 -15.76
C MET A 1 4.73 24.18 -14.66
N THR A 2 3.76 25.05 -14.96
CA THR A 2 2.83 25.57 -13.93
C THR A 2 2.10 24.46 -13.18
N GLU A 3 1.55 23.49 -13.89
CA GLU A 3 0.85 22.34 -13.30
C GLU A 3 1.74 21.51 -12.38
N LEU A 4 2.96 21.15 -12.82
CA LEU A 4 3.94 20.44 -11.99
C LEU A 4 4.30 21.24 -10.73
N ARG A 5 4.47 22.56 -10.83
CA ARG A 5 4.75 23.41 -9.66
C ARG A 5 3.59 23.38 -8.68
N THR A 6 2.34 23.40 -9.15
CA THR A 6 1.15 23.26 -8.31
C THR A 6 1.10 21.88 -7.66
N LEU A 7 1.32 20.80 -8.43
CA LEU A 7 1.36 19.43 -7.91
C LEU A 7 2.37 19.30 -6.78
N VAL A 8 3.61 19.77 -7.00
CA VAL A 8 4.66 19.76 -5.98
C VAL A 8 4.22 20.58 -4.78
N ALA A 9 3.67 21.79 -4.98
CA ALA A 9 3.21 22.62 -3.89
C ALA A 9 2.07 22.02 -3.05
N ASP A 10 1.36 21.01 -3.58
CA ASP A 10 0.22 20.36 -2.94
C ASP A 10 0.57 19.04 -2.24
N LEU A 11 1.81 18.54 -2.37
CA LEU A 11 2.25 17.31 -1.71
C LEU A 11 2.10 17.43 -0.17
N GLY A 12 1.55 16.37 0.43
CA GLY A 12 1.30 16.26 1.86
C GLY A 12 0.16 17.11 2.39
N LYS A 13 -0.48 17.97 1.58
CA LYS A 13 -1.61 18.79 2.04
C LYS A 13 -2.80 17.91 2.40
N ASP A 14 -3.47 18.28 3.49
CA ASP A 14 -4.67 17.59 3.98
C ASP A 14 -4.49 16.07 4.20
N GLY A 15 -3.25 15.64 4.50
CA GLY A 15 -2.89 14.24 4.69
C GLY A 15 -2.62 13.47 3.39
N GLY A 16 -2.54 14.16 2.26
CA GLY A 16 -2.25 13.62 0.93
C GLY A 16 -3.48 13.15 0.16
N ARG A 17 -3.29 12.76 -1.10
CA ARG A 17 -4.37 12.33 -2.01
C ARG A 17 -4.14 10.90 -2.47
N LEU A 18 -5.18 10.07 -2.37
CA LEU A 18 -5.16 8.70 -2.88
C LEU A 18 -6.45 8.38 -3.62
N SER A 19 -6.37 7.46 -4.57
CA SER A 19 -7.57 6.84 -5.13
C SER A 19 -8.35 6.06 -4.06
N PRO A 20 -9.68 5.95 -4.18
CA PRO A 20 -10.48 5.09 -3.31
C PRO A 20 -10.07 3.62 -3.34
N SER A 21 -10.31 2.92 -2.23
CA SER A 21 -10.16 1.47 -2.08
C SER A 21 -11.53 0.80 -2.00
N VAL A 22 -11.72 -0.26 -2.79
CA VAL A 22 -12.93 -1.09 -2.73
C VAL A 22 -13.05 -1.80 -1.39
N TYR A 23 -11.95 -2.37 -0.89
CA TYR A 23 -11.93 -3.13 0.37
C TYR A 23 -12.35 -2.25 1.54
N ASP A 24 -11.70 -1.11 1.70
CA ASP A 24 -11.93 -0.21 2.83
C ASP A 24 -13.29 0.46 2.76
N THR A 25 -13.73 0.86 1.57
CA THR A 25 -15.10 1.37 1.36
C THR A 25 -16.14 0.32 1.76
N ALA A 26 -15.95 -0.94 1.37
CA ALA A 26 -16.86 -2.02 1.77
C ALA A 26 -16.86 -2.24 3.30
N GLN A 27 -15.69 -2.22 3.95
CA GLN A 27 -15.59 -2.36 5.40
C GLN A 27 -16.21 -1.18 6.15
N VAL A 28 -15.97 0.06 5.69
CA VAL A 28 -16.59 1.28 6.26
C VAL A 28 -18.11 1.19 6.17
N VAL A 29 -18.67 0.90 4.99
CA VAL A 29 -20.13 0.78 4.80
C VAL A 29 -20.72 -0.30 5.70
N ARG A 30 -20.04 -1.43 5.83
CA ARG A 30 -20.52 -2.60 6.59
C ARG A 30 -20.41 -2.44 8.12
N LEU A 31 -19.40 -1.71 8.60
CA LEU A 31 -19.07 -1.66 10.03
C LEU A 31 -19.45 -0.31 10.65
N HIS A 32 -19.36 0.77 9.89
CA HIS A 32 -19.66 2.13 10.33
C HIS A 32 -20.21 2.98 9.17
N PRO A 33 -21.45 2.71 8.70
CA PRO A 33 -22.02 3.44 7.59
C PRO A 33 -22.15 4.95 7.91
N PRO A 34 -21.94 5.83 6.92
CA PRO A 34 -22.10 7.27 7.09
C PRO A 34 -23.49 7.66 7.60
N THR A 35 -23.57 8.77 8.32
CA THR A 35 -24.85 9.31 8.84
C THR A 35 -25.84 9.69 7.75
N GLU A 36 -25.33 10.03 6.57
CA GLU A 36 -26.05 10.44 5.37
C GLU A 36 -26.68 9.26 4.63
N GLY A 37 -26.30 8.03 4.97
CA GLY A 37 -26.73 6.80 4.31
C GLY A 37 -25.57 6.01 3.69
N ALA A 38 -25.82 4.72 3.43
CA ALA A 38 -24.87 3.81 2.80
C ALA A 38 -24.94 3.85 1.26
N GLU A 39 -26.05 4.37 0.71
CA GLU A 39 -26.39 4.36 -0.70
C GLU A 39 -25.27 4.92 -1.61
N PRO A 40 -24.63 6.08 -1.32
CA PRO A 40 -23.61 6.63 -2.20
C PRO A 40 -22.39 5.71 -2.38
N ALA A 41 -21.99 5.03 -1.31
CA ALA A 41 -20.88 4.10 -1.31
C ALA A 41 -21.27 2.74 -1.92
N LEU A 42 -22.49 2.26 -1.67
CA LEU A 42 -23.04 1.06 -2.32
C LEU A 42 -23.12 1.23 -3.84
N ASP A 43 -23.64 2.36 -4.32
CA ASP A 43 -23.69 2.68 -5.75
C ASP A 43 -22.29 2.77 -6.36
N TRP A 44 -21.34 3.34 -5.62
CA TRP A 44 -19.94 3.36 -6.05
C TRP A 44 -19.37 1.94 -6.16
N LEU A 45 -19.55 1.09 -5.15
CA LEU A 45 -19.11 -0.31 -5.15
C LEU A 45 -19.73 -1.10 -6.31
N ILE A 46 -21.03 -0.96 -6.57
CA ILE A 46 -21.69 -1.60 -7.73
C ILE A 46 -21.01 -1.16 -9.03
N GLY A 47 -20.70 0.13 -9.17
CA GLY A 47 -20.00 0.67 -10.34
C GLY A 47 -18.54 0.24 -10.48
N GLN A 48 -17.91 -0.32 -9.44
CA GLN A 48 -16.54 -0.84 -9.48
C GLN A 48 -16.45 -2.32 -9.87
N GLN A 49 -17.57 -3.02 -10.07
CA GLN A 49 -17.54 -4.43 -10.45
C GLN A 49 -16.99 -4.59 -11.88
N ALA A 50 -15.97 -5.44 -12.04
CA ALA A 50 -15.43 -5.78 -13.35
C ALA A 50 -16.36 -6.73 -14.12
N ALA A 51 -16.12 -6.88 -15.43
CA ALA A 51 -16.99 -7.67 -16.31
C ALA A 51 -17.07 -9.16 -15.95
N ASP A 52 -16.05 -9.70 -15.29
CA ASP A 52 -16.00 -11.09 -14.79
C ASP A 52 -16.68 -11.26 -13.41
N GLY A 53 -17.23 -10.18 -12.85
CA GLY A 53 -17.95 -10.18 -11.58
C GLY A 53 -17.09 -9.89 -10.35
N GLY A 54 -15.76 -9.85 -10.48
CA GLY A 54 -14.86 -9.52 -9.36
C GLY A 54 -14.62 -8.03 -9.19
N TRP A 55 -14.04 -7.65 -8.06
CA TRP A 55 -13.56 -6.30 -7.77
C TRP A 55 -12.03 -6.23 -7.73
N GLY A 56 -11.48 -5.05 -8.03
CA GLY A 56 -10.04 -4.84 -8.16
C GLY A 56 -9.52 -5.10 -9.58
N ASP A 57 -8.25 -4.78 -9.79
CA ASP A 57 -7.60 -4.82 -11.10
C ASP A 57 -7.41 -6.26 -11.63
N PRO A 58 -7.98 -6.63 -12.79
CA PRO A 58 -7.76 -7.92 -13.44
C PRO A 58 -6.29 -8.30 -13.68
N ALA A 59 -5.38 -7.32 -13.80
CA ALA A 59 -3.94 -7.57 -13.93
C ALA A 59 -3.28 -8.07 -12.63
N ALA A 60 -3.95 -7.91 -11.48
CA ALA A 60 -3.46 -8.32 -10.17
C ALA A 60 -4.41 -9.35 -9.52
N PRO A 61 -4.47 -10.60 -10.01
CA PRO A 61 -5.48 -11.59 -9.60
C PRO A 61 -5.52 -11.86 -8.08
N TYR A 62 -4.36 -11.93 -7.42
CA TYR A 62 -4.28 -12.14 -5.97
C TYR A 62 -4.82 -10.95 -5.14
N ALA A 63 -4.94 -9.76 -5.74
CA ALA A 63 -5.49 -8.57 -5.08
C ALA A 63 -7.03 -8.46 -5.19
N ARG A 64 -7.71 -9.43 -5.81
CA ARG A 64 -9.16 -9.33 -6.12
C ARG A 64 -10.08 -10.09 -5.17
N ALA A 65 -9.58 -11.13 -4.50
CA ALA A 65 -10.42 -11.94 -3.60
C ALA A 65 -10.87 -11.15 -2.37
N VAL A 66 -9.94 -10.41 -1.74
CA VAL A 66 -10.21 -9.58 -0.55
C VAL A 66 -11.28 -8.52 -0.81
N PRO A 67 -11.13 -7.60 -1.80
CA PRO A 67 -12.15 -6.59 -2.06
C PRO A 67 -13.48 -7.23 -2.49
N THR A 68 -13.48 -8.26 -3.32
CA THR A 68 -14.72 -8.93 -3.74
C THR A 68 -15.48 -9.49 -2.54
N LEU A 69 -14.80 -10.20 -1.65
CA LEU A 69 -15.43 -10.81 -0.49
C LEU A 69 -15.94 -9.75 0.51
N ALA A 70 -15.17 -8.69 0.75
CA ALA A 70 -15.60 -7.57 1.58
C ALA A 70 -16.84 -6.88 1.01
N THR A 71 -16.89 -6.65 -0.31
CA THR A 71 -18.04 -6.06 -0.99
C THR A 71 -19.29 -6.93 -0.88
N LEU A 72 -19.17 -8.25 -1.08
CA LEU A 72 -20.30 -9.18 -0.89
C LEU A 72 -20.82 -9.15 0.56
N LEU A 73 -19.92 -9.12 1.54
CA LEU A 73 -20.29 -8.99 2.96
C LEU A 73 -21.00 -7.67 3.26
N ALA A 74 -20.59 -6.57 2.64
CA ALA A 74 -21.28 -5.28 2.75
C ALA A 74 -22.69 -5.35 2.14
N PHE A 75 -22.82 -5.94 0.94
CA PHE A 75 -24.11 -6.10 0.26
C PHE A 75 -25.11 -6.96 1.03
N GLN A 76 -24.64 -7.98 1.78
CA GLN A 76 -25.49 -8.80 2.65
C GLN A 76 -26.18 -7.99 3.76
N GLN A 77 -25.60 -6.87 4.20
CA GLN A 77 -26.26 -5.98 5.17
C GLN A 77 -27.28 -5.05 4.53
N HIS A 78 -27.25 -4.91 3.20
CA HIS A 78 -28.06 -3.97 2.42
C HIS A 78 -28.81 -4.64 1.25
N PRO A 79 -29.49 -5.80 1.44
CA PRO A 79 -29.96 -6.64 0.34
C PRO A 79 -31.06 -6.00 -0.53
N ARG A 80 -31.74 -4.96 -0.04
CA ARG A 80 -32.77 -4.25 -0.81
C ARG A 80 -32.21 -3.20 -1.76
N GLN A 81 -30.96 -2.80 -1.57
CA GLN A 81 -30.29 -1.73 -2.32
C GLN A 81 -29.38 -2.28 -3.43
N VAL A 82 -29.14 -3.59 -3.44
CA VAL A 82 -28.17 -4.23 -4.33
C VAL A 82 -28.88 -5.22 -5.28
N PRO A 83 -28.70 -5.12 -6.60
CA PRO A 83 -29.23 -6.08 -7.55
C PRO A 83 -28.67 -7.49 -7.32
N SER A 84 -29.51 -8.53 -7.30
CA SER A 84 -29.06 -9.92 -7.05
C SER A 84 -28.02 -10.39 -8.06
N GLN A 85 -28.12 -9.98 -9.33
CA GLN A 85 -27.17 -10.32 -10.38
C GLN A 85 -25.72 -9.88 -10.08
N VAL A 86 -25.54 -8.76 -9.37
CA VAL A 86 -24.23 -8.23 -8.96
C VAL A 86 -23.61 -9.16 -7.92
N VAL A 87 -24.43 -9.57 -6.94
CA VAL A 87 -24.04 -10.51 -5.88
C VAL A 87 -23.71 -11.88 -6.48
N ASP A 88 -24.57 -12.40 -7.35
CA ASP A 88 -24.40 -13.70 -7.99
C ASP A 88 -23.13 -13.77 -8.84
N ALA A 89 -22.81 -12.69 -9.56
CA ALA A 89 -21.57 -12.59 -10.34
C ALA A 89 -20.32 -12.58 -9.43
N GLY A 90 -20.34 -11.84 -8.33
CA GLY A 90 -19.24 -11.82 -7.36
C GLY A 90 -19.02 -13.18 -6.68
N CYS A 91 -20.09 -13.88 -6.31
CA CYS A 91 -20.00 -15.24 -5.77
C CYS A 91 -19.38 -16.21 -6.77
N ARG A 92 -19.78 -16.13 -8.05
CA ARG A 92 -19.21 -16.95 -9.12
C ARG A 92 -17.73 -16.66 -9.33
N PHE A 93 -17.35 -15.38 -9.36
CA PHE A 93 -15.96 -14.96 -9.47
C PHE A 93 -15.08 -15.60 -8.38
N LEU A 94 -15.52 -15.56 -7.11
CA LEU A 94 -14.76 -16.18 -6.01
C LEU A 94 -14.62 -17.69 -6.17
N GLN A 95 -15.66 -18.38 -6.67
CA GLN A 95 -15.60 -19.82 -6.94
C GLN A 95 -14.59 -20.15 -8.05
N GLU A 96 -14.56 -19.34 -9.12
CA GLU A 96 -13.65 -19.49 -10.24
C GLU A 96 -12.20 -19.15 -9.87
N GLN A 97 -11.99 -18.19 -8.95
CA GLN A 97 -10.68 -17.77 -8.46
C GLN A 97 -10.10 -18.69 -7.38
N ALA A 98 -10.93 -19.46 -6.67
CA ALA A 98 -10.49 -20.27 -5.54
C ALA A 98 -9.28 -21.19 -5.85
N PRO A 99 -9.17 -21.85 -7.02
CA PRO A 99 -8.01 -22.67 -7.35
C PRO A 99 -6.65 -21.94 -7.33
N LEU A 100 -6.60 -20.63 -7.58
CA LEU A 100 -5.34 -19.86 -7.54
C LEU A 100 -4.69 -19.88 -6.15
N TRP A 101 -5.49 -20.04 -5.10
CA TRP A 101 -5.00 -20.00 -3.71
C TRP A 101 -4.35 -21.31 -3.24
N GLN A 102 -4.34 -22.34 -4.09
CA GLN A 102 -3.64 -23.59 -3.79
C GLN A 102 -2.12 -23.46 -3.83
N GLU A 103 -1.61 -22.53 -4.64
CA GLU A 103 -0.19 -22.18 -4.71
C GLU A 103 -0.02 -20.72 -4.28
N LEU A 104 0.62 -20.47 -3.14
CA LEU A 104 0.78 -19.12 -2.62
C LEU A 104 2.06 -18.45 -3.15
N PRO A 105 1.95 -17.32 -3.88
CA PRO A 105 3.11 -16.52 -4.25
C PRO A 105 3.51 -15.64 -3.07
N ILE A 106 4.14 -16.22 -2.04
CA ILE A 106 4.41 -15.56 -0.75
C ILE A 106 5.06 -14.17 -0.91
N ASP A 107 5.96 -14.01 -1.88
CA ASP A 107 6.70 -12.77 -2.12
C ASP A 107 5.87 -11.69 -2.84
N ALA A 108 4.76 -12.06 -3.49
CA ALA A 108 3.87 -11.16 -4.23
C ALA A 108 2.45 -11.10 -3.62
N LEU A 109 2.26 -11.63 -2.40
CA LEU A 109 0.98 -11.51 -1.72
C LEU A 109 0.73 -10.03 -1.37
N PRO A 110 -0.44 -9.48 -1.73
CA PRO A 110 -0.81 -8.13 -1.31
C PRO A 110 -0.83 -8.04 0.22
N ILE A 111 -0.53 -6.84 0.73
CA ILE A 111 -0.37 -6.56 2.16
C ILE A 111 -1.51 -7.18 2.99
N ALA A 112 -1.12 -7.95 4.00
CA ALA A 112 -2.02 -8.57 4.96
C ALA A 112 -3.08 -9.53 4.37
N THR A 113 -2.98 -9.95 3.11
CA THR A 113 -3.95 -10.88 2.49
C THR A 113 -4.09 -12.18 3.29
N GLU A 114 -2.97 -12.72 3.77
CA GLU A 114 -2.94 -13.91 4.61
C GLU A 114 -3.62 -13.71 5.97
N MET A 115 -3.79 -12.48 6.41
CA MET A 115 -4.56 -12.14 7.61
C MET A 115 -6.02 -11.91 7.25
N ILE A 116 -6.30 -11.04 6.28
CA ILE A 116 -7.64 -10.54 5.96
C ILE A 116 -8.49 -11.60 5.27
N LEU A 117 -7.97 -12.28 4.23
CA LEU A 117 -8.78 -13.19 3.42
C LEU A 117 -9.38 -14.35 4.23
N PRO A 118 -8.61 -15.09 5.07
CA PRO A 118 -9.21 -16.13 5.90
C PRO A 118 -10.20 -15.59 6.93
N TYR A 119 -9.97 -14.40 7.47
CA TYR A 119 -10.90 -13.76 8.40
C TYR A 119 -12.26 -13.46 7.73
N LEU A 120 -12.23 -12.90 6.51
CA LEU A 120 -13.44 -12.62 5.74
C LEU A 120 -14.15 -13.91 5.28
N LEU A 121 -13.41 -14.97 4.96
CA LEU A 121 -13.99 -16.27 4.61
C LEU A 121 -14.78 -16.88 5.78
N ASP A 122 -14.25 -16.75 7.00
CA ASP A 122 -14.95 -17.16 8.23
C ASP A 122 -16.20 -16.29 8.48
N GLU A 123 -16.17 -15.00 8.15
CA GLU A 123 -17.35 -14.12 8.19
C GLU A 123 -18.39 -14.50 7.15
N ALA A 124 -17.98 -14.75 5.91
CA ALA A 124 -18.84 -15.15 4.81
C ALA A 124 -19.59 -16.44 5.12
N THR A 125 -18.89 -17.42 5.68
CA THR A 125 -19.48 -18.68 6.14
C THR A 125 -20.55 -18.43 7.20
N ARG A 126 -20.31 -17.54 8.17
CA ARG A 126 -21.26 -17.22 9.25
C ARG A 126 -22.55 -16.56 8.74
N VAL A 127 -22.48 -15.79 7.66
CA VAL A 127 -23.65 -15.14 7.05
C VAL A 127 -24.29 -15.95 5.91
N GLY A 128 -23.82 -17.19 5.69
CA GLY A 128 -24.41 -18.12 4.74
C GLY A 128 -23.95 -17.97 3.29
N LEU A 129 -22.85 -17.25 3.03
CA LEU A 129 -22.20 -17.27 1.71
C LEU A 129 -21.41 -18.58 1.55
N SER A 130 -21.81 -19.40 0.57
CA SER A 130 -21.19 -20.71 0.32
C SER A 130 -19.91 -20.54 -0.51
N ILE A 131 -18.76 -20.56 0.18
CA ILE A 131 -17.43 -20.54 -0.42
C ILE A 131 -16.67 -21.76 0.09
N GLU A 132 -16.12 -22.56 -0.82
CA GLU A 132 -15.35 -23.75 -0.46
C GLU A 132 -14.02 -23.37 0.21
N PRO A 133 -13.75 -23.76 1.47
CA PRO A 133 -12.56 -23.30 2.19
C PRO A 133 -11.28 -24.06 1.79
N SER A 134 -11.40 -25.23 1.16
CA SER A 134 -10.26 -26.14 0.89
C SER A 134 -9.09 -25.50 0.12
N PRO A 135 -9.32 -24.67 -0.91
CA PRO A 135 -8.21 -24.05 -1.65
C PRO A 135 -7.35 -23.11 -0.78
N TYR A 136 -7.91 -22.53 0.29
CA TYR A 136 -7.27 -21.51 1.12
C TYR A 136 -6.46 -22.09 2.31
N HIS A 137 -6.27 -23.41 2.38
CA HIS A 137 -5.68 -24.07 3.55
C HIS A 137 -4.28 -23.53 3.95
N GLN A 138 -3.44 -23.17 2.98
CA GLN A 138 -2.11 -22.59 3.24
C GLN A 138 -2.21 -21.20 3.87
N LEU A 139 -3.17 -20.36 3.43
CA LEU A 139 -3.41 -19.04 4.03
C LEU A 139 -3.85 -19.17 5.48
N TYR A 140 -4.76 -20.11 5.78
CA TYR A 140 -5.16 -20.38 7.16
C TYR A 140 -3.97 -20.83 8.03
N GLN A 141 -3.02 -21.59 7.49
CA GLN A 141 -1.79 -21.95 8.21
C GLN A 141 -0.93 -20.72 8.50
N LEU A 142 -0.69 -19.87 7.49
CA LEU A 142 0.11 -18.66 7.63
C LEU A 142 -0.53 -17.66 8.61
N ARG A 143 -1.85 -17.48 8.53
CA ARG A 143 -2.63 -16.68 9.50
C ARG A 143 -2.40 -17.16 10.92
N ARG A 144 -2.55 -18.46 11.19
CA ARG A 144 -2.36 -19.02 12.54
C ARG A 144 -0.96 -18.74 13.08
N GLN A 145 0.06 -18.91 12.23
CA GLN A 145 1.45 -18.61 12.60
C GLN A 145 1.63 -17.12 12.93
N LYS A 146 1.15 -16.21 12.08
CA LYS A 146 1.25 -14.76 12.31
C LYS A 146 0.47 -14.31 13.55
N CYS A 147 -0.77 -14.76 13.73
CA CYS A 147 -1.56 -14.51 14.94
C CYS A 147 -0.82 -14.96 16.20
N GLN A 148 -0.18 -16.14 16.18
CA GLN A 148 0.58 -16.65 17.32
C GLN A 148 1.82 -15.81 17.62
N GLN A 149 2.46 -15.20 16.63
CA GLN A 149 3.60 -14.30 16.88
C GLN A 149 3.12 -12.93 17.38
N ILE A 150 2.07 -12.38 16.79
CA ILE A 150 1.48 -11.10 17.21
C ILE A 150 0.97 -11.19 18.65
N SER A 151 0.34 -12.30 19.04
CA SER A 151 -0.19 -12.48 20.41
C SER A 151 0.88 -12.53 21.50
N LYS A 152 2.17 -12.66 21.15
CA LYS A 152 3.29 -12.64 22.10
C LYS A 152 3.76 -11.22 22.43
N ARG A 153 3.24 -10.22 21.72
CA ARG A 153 3.62 -8.81 21.86
C ARG A 153 2.38 -7.98 22.17
N LYS A 154 2.57 -6.89 22.91
CA LYS A 154 1.52 -5.89 23.06
C LYS A 154 1.34 -5.18 21.71
N LEU A 155 0.10 -4.99 21.29
CA LEU A 155 -0.18 -4.10 20.17
C LEU A 155 0.16 -2.67 20.57
N VAL A 156 0.92 -2.01 19.71
CA VAL A 156 1.33 -0.61 19.87
C VAL A 156 0.68 0.16 18.71
N PRO A 157 -0.01 1.28 18.97
CA PRO A 157 -0.48 2.17 17.92
C PRO A 157 0.65 2.51 16.95
N SER A 158 0.31 2.91 15.73
CA SER A 158 1.32 3.37 14.75
C SER A 158 2.32 2.29 14.29
N THR A 159 1.99 1.01 14.44
CA THR A 159 2.85 -0.11 14.01
C THR A 159 2.16 -1.00 12.97
N PRO A 160 2.91 -1.75 12.12
CA PRO A 160 2.34 -2.54 11.03
C PRO A 160 1.17 -3.46 11.39
N PRO A 161 1.14 -4.17 12.54
CA PRO A 161 -0.02 -4.99 12.90
C PRO A 161 -1.33 -4.22 13.07
N MET A 162 -1.26 -2.92 13.36
CA MET A 162 -2.44 -2.07 13.54
C MET A 162 -3.14 -1.74 12.22
N TYR A 163 -2.41 -1.75 11.09
CA TYR A 163 -2.97 -1.45 9.77
C TYR A 163 -4.08 -2.43 9.36
N SER A 164 -3.95 -3.71 9.75
CA SER A 164 -4.95 -4.75 9.52
C SER A 164 -5.61 -5.22 10.83
N TRP A 165 -5.84 -4.30 11.78
CA TRP A 165 -6.35 -4.63 13.12
C TRP A 165 -7.71 -5.33 13.08
N GLU A 166 -8.59 -4.97 12.14
CA GLU A 166 -9.90 -5.59 11.93
C GLU A 166 -9.80 -7.10 11.71
N ALA A 167 -8.72 -7.55 11.08
CA ALA A 167 -8.47 -8.95 10.80
C ALA A 167 -7.74 -9.66 11.95
N LEU A 168 -7.33 -9.00 13.03
CA LEU A 168 -6.66 -9.66 14.16
C LEU A 168 -7.65 -10.42 15.06
N GLY A 169 -8.94 -10.08 15.02
CA GLY A 169 -9.97 -10.69 15.86
C GLY A 169 -9.85 -10.33 17.35
N GLN A 170 -9.17 -9.22 17.66
CA GLN A 170 -9.04 -8.71 19.02
C GLN A 170 -10.24 -7.85 19.42
N GLN A 171 -10.46 -7.73 20.73
CA GLN A 171 -11.47 -6.83 21.30
C GLN A 171 -10.92 -5.41 21.40
N VAL A 172 -11.83 -4.44 21.40
CA VAL A 172 -11.48 -3.04 21.64
C VAL A 172 -10.87 -2.82 23.03
N GLU A 173 -9.78 -2.07 23.08
CA GLU A 173 -9.12 -1.61 24.31
C GLU A 173 -8.83 -0.10 24.21
N LEU A 174 -8.62 0.54 25.37
CA LEU A 174 -8.20 1.94 25.45
C LEU A 174 -6.78 2.12 24.90
N GLY A 175 -6.55 3.25 24.22
CA GLY A 175 -5.22 3.63 23.72
C GLY A 175 -4.77 2.89 22.46
N LEU A 176 -5.70 2.39 21.66
CA LEU A 176 -5.40 1.80 20.34
C LEU A 176 -5.35 2.83 19.20
N LEU A 177 -5.98 4.00 19.38
CA LEU A 177 -5.91 5.11 18.41
C LEU A 177 -4.48 5.68 18.40
N ASP A 178 -4.02 6.01 17.21
CA ASP A 178 -2.82 6.82 17.01
C ASP A 178 -3.18 8.32 16.91
N GLU A 179 -2.15 9.17 16.81
CA GLU A 179 -2.30 10.63 16.77
C GLU A 179 -3.00 11.13 15.49
N SER A 180 -3.17 10.30 14.45
CA SER A 180 -4.04 10.65 13.31
C SER A 180 -5.53 10.63 13.70
N GLY A 181 -5.86 10.03 14.84
CA GLY A 181 -7.23 9.78 15.29
C GLY A 181 -7.82 8.47 14.78
N GLY A 182 -7.10 7.72 13.95
CA GLY A 182 -7.48 6.42 13.41
C GLY A 182 -6.77 5.24 14.08
N ILE A 183 -6.99 4.05 13.50
CA ILE A 183 -6.29 2.82 13.86
C ILE A 183 -5.31 2.48 12.74
N GLY A 184 -4.02 2.63 13.01
CA GLY A 184 -2.96 2.17 12.10
C GLY A 184 -3.04 2.80 10.72
N HIS A 185 -3.56 4.03 10.63
CA HIS A 185 -3.79 4.76 9.38
C HIS A 185 -4.67 3.99 8.36
N SER A 186 -5.51 3.05 8.83
CA SER A 186 -6.39 2.23 8.00
C SER A 186 -7.87 2.57 8.23
N PRO A 187 -8.60 3.00 7.19
CA PRO A 187 -10.05 3.21 7.29
C PRO A 187 -10.83 1.94 7.64
N ALA A 188 -10.46 0.76 7.10
CA ALA A 188 -11.08 -0.51 7.47
C ALA A 188 -10.90 -0.84 8.96
N ALA A 189 -9.67 -0.72 9.47
CA ALA A 189 -9.36 -0.95 10.88
C ALA A 189 -10.11 0.03 11.80
N THR A 190 -10.17 1.30 11.40
CA THR A 190 -10.86 2.35 12.16
C THR A 190 -12.37 2.13 12.20
N ALA A 191 -12.99 1.73 11.09
CA ALA A 191 -14.41 1.37 11.05
C ALA A 191 -14.75 0.16 11.92
N ALA A 192 -13.88 -0.87 11.90
CA ALA A 192 -14.04 -2.03 12.76
C ALA A 192 -13.94 -1.67 14.24
N TRP A 193 -13.00 -0.80 14.61
CA TRP A 193 -12.86 -0.29 15.97
C TRP A 193 -14.10 0.51 16.41
N LEU A 194 -14.59 1.42 15.56
CA LEU A 194 -15.80 2.20 15.81
C LEU A 194 -17.03 1.31 16.04
N SER A 195 -17.17 0.24 15.24
CA SER A 195 -18.24 -0.73 15.39
C SER A 195 -18.23 -1.40 16.76
N GLN A 196 -17.05 -1.83 17.24
CA GLN A 196 -16.90 -2.45 18.56
C GLN A 196 -17.08 -1.44 19.70
N ALA A 197 -16.58 -0.21 19.54
CA ALA A 197 -16.63 0.84 20.56
C ALA A 197 -18.00 1.52 20.72
N LYS A 198 -18.98 1.24 19.83
CA LYS A 198 -20.24 2.00 19.69
C LYS A 198 -21.04 2.17 20.98
N GLN A 199 -21.01 1.18 21.86
CA GLN A 199 -21.83 1.13 23.08
C GLN A 199 -21.09 1.52 24.37
N ASP A 200 -19.79 1.84 24.28
CA ASP A 200 -18.99 2.15 25.48
C ASP A 200 -18.95 3.67 25.74
N PRO A 201 -19.60 4.21 26.77
CA PRO A 201 -19.57 5.65 27.04
C PRO A 201 -18.17 6.20 27.33
N ALA A 202 -17.24 5.36 27.82
CA ALA A 202 -15.87 5.77 28.14
C ALA A 202 -15.06 6.11 26.88
N LEU A 203 -15.42 5.55 25.73
CA LEU A 203 -14.73 5.75 24.44
C LEU A 203 -15.33 6.88 23.59
N ALA A 204 -16.13 7.77 24.18
CA ALA A 204 -16.87 8.78 23.40
C ALA A 204 -15.95 9.79 22.67
N ALA A 205 -14.84 10.18 23.28
CA ALA A 205 -13.89 11.12 22.68
C ALA A 205 -13.12 10.45 21.53
N GLU A 206 -12.66 9.22 21.73
CA GLU A 206 -11.96 8.40 20.75
C GLU A 206 -12.86 8.08 19.56
N ARG A 207 -14.13 7.74 19.79
CA ARG A 207 -15.10 7.59 18.69
C ARG A 207 -15.28 8.86 17.88
N HIS A 208 -15.31 10.02 18.52
CA HIS A 208 -15.39 11.28 17.80
C HIS A 208 -14.14 11.49 16.92
N SER A 209 -12.95 11.24 17.47
CA SER A 209 -11.68 11.32 16.73
C SER A 209 -11.63 10.36 15.54
N ALA A 210 -11.98 9.09 15.75
CA ALA A 210 -12.04 8.06 14.70
C ALA A 210 -13.09 8.37 13.61
N THR A 211 -14.20 9.00 13.97
CA THR A 211 -15.20 9.46 12.99
C THR A 211 -14.64 10.59 12.13
N THR A 212 -13.96 11.57 12.75
CA THR A 212 -13.28 12.67 12.04
C THR A 212 -12.17 12.14 11.14
N TYR A 213 -11.41 11.14 11.58
CA TYR A 213 -10.43 10.45 10.75
C TYR A 213 -11.05 9.88 9.47
N LEU A 214 -12.17 9.15 9.56
CA LEU A 214 -12.85 8.58 8.38
C LEU A 214 -13.38 9.66 7.43
N GLN A 215 -13.80 10.82 7.96
CA GLN A 215 -14.21 11.96 7.14
C GLN A 215 -13.01 12.57 6.37
N GLY A 216 -11.85 12.70 7.03
CA GLY A 216 -10.60 13.14 6.40
C GLY A 216 -10.15 12.18 5.31
N ALA A 217 -10.13 10.87 5.61
CA ALA A 217 -9.81 9.83 4.65
C ALA A 217 -10.76 9.86 3.43
N ALA A 218 -12.07 10.00 3.63
CA ALA A 218 -13.02 10.11 2.53
C ALA A 218 -12.76 11.35 1.65
N ALA A 219 -12.44 12.48 2.26
CA ALA A 219 -12.12 13.72 1.54
C ALA A 219 -10.86 13.60 0.69
N ALA A 220 -9.84 12.88 1.17
CA ALA A 220 -8.58 12.63 0.47
C ALA A 220 -8.77 11.93 -0.90
N THR A 221 -9.89 11.22 -1.09
CA THR A 221 -10.19 10.57 -2.38
C THR A 221 -10.53 11.54 -3.52
N GLY A 222 -10.99 12.74 -3.19
CA GLY A 222 -11.54 13.69 -4.17
C GLY A 222 -12.85 13.24 -4.86
N VAL A 223 -13.37 12.04 -4.58
CA VAL A 223 -14.60 11.51 -5.19
C VAL A 223 -15.86 12.19 -4.61
N ASN A 224 -15.74 12.83 -3.43
CA ASN A 224 -16.82 13.56 -2.75
C ASN A 224 -18.09 12.70 -2.56
N ARG A 225 -17.93 11.42 -2.21
CA ARG A 225 -19.02 10.50 -1.88
C ARG A 225 -18.88 10.01 -0.43
N PRO A 226 -19.89 10.21 0.43
CA PRO A 226 -19.85 9.70 1.80
C PRO A 226 -19.57 8.20 1.86
N GLY A 227 -18.63 7.79 2.71
CA GLY A 227 -18.26 6.39 2.92
C GLY A 227 -17.27 5.80 1.91
N VAL A 228 -16.95 6.51 0.81
CA VAL A 228 -15.91 6.11 -0.13
C VAL A 228 -14.55 6.62 0.39
N VAL A 229 -13.65 5.70 0.71
CA VAL A 229 -12.37 5.97 1.40
C VAL A 229 -11.20 5.31 0.68
N PRO A 230 -9.95 5.79 0.86
CA PRO A 230 -8.75 5.11 0.38
C PRO A 230 -8.41 3.89 1.25
N ASN A 231 -7.34 3.17 0.92
CA ASN A 231 -6.83 2.07 1.75
C ASN A 231 -5.96 2.55 2.92
N VAL A 232 -5.35 3.72 2.79
CA VAL A 232 -4.49 4.31 3.81
C VAL A 232 -4.67 5.82 3.83
N TRP A 233 -4.68 6.41 5.02
CA TRP A 233 -4.63 7.85 5.24
C TRP A 233 -4.20 8.14 6.68
N PRO A 234 -3.42 9.20 6.97
CA PRO A 234 -2.73 10.08 6.02
C PRO A 234 -1.48 9.42 5.41
N ILE A 235 -1.05 9.95 4.26
CA ILE A 235 0.18 9.59 3.53
C ILE A 235 1.15 10.77 3.36
N THR A 236 1.13 11.72 4.29
CA THR A 236 1.97 12.93 4.23
C THR A 236 3.43 12.61 3.96
N GLY A 237 4.02 11.67 4.71
CA GLY A 237 5.43 11.35 4.59
C GLY A 237 5.77 10.68 3.26
N PHE A 238 4.87 9.85 2.72
CA PHE A 238 5.01 9.26 1.39
C PHE A 238 5.04 10.34 0.31
N GLU A 239 4.05 11.24 0.25
CA GLU A 239 4.04 12.30 -0.78
C GLU A 239 5.23 13.25 -0.65
N MET A 240 5.62 13.56 0.59
CA MET A 240 6.74 14.45 0.88
C MET A 240 8.10 13.83 0.55
N SER A 241 8.23 12.51 0.51
CA SER A 241 9.45 11.80 0.12
C SER A 241 9.46 11.44 -1.37
N TYR A 242 8.39 10.80 -1.86
CA TYR A 242 8.26 10.33 -3.24
C TYR A 242 8.13 11.44 -4.27
N GLY A 243 7.48 12.56 -3.95
CA GLY A 243 7.34 13.67 -4.90
C GLY A 243 8.70 14.26 -5.31
N PRO A 244 9.54 14.69 -4.35
CA PRO A 244 10.91 15.11 -4.64
C PRO A 244 11.78 14.00 -5.26
N TYR A 245 11.62 12.74 -4.85
CA TYR A 245 12.32 11.59 -5.43
C TYR A 245 11.98 11.40 -6.92
N ALA A 246 10.69 11.45 -7.29
CA ALA A 246 10.26 11.37 -8.68
C ALA A 246 10.88 12.48 -9.56
N LEU A 247 11.01 13.69 -9.01
CA LEU A 247 11.72 14.79 -9.69
C LEU A 247 13.22 14.56 -9.81
N LEU A 248 13.84 13.89 -8.83
CA LEU A 248 15.25 13.52 -8.86
C LEU A 248 15.52 12.54 -10.01
N ILE A 249 14.79 11.41 -10.05
CA ILE A 249 15.00 10.38 -11.07
C ILE A 249 14.62 10.86 -12.49
N ALA A 250 13.67 11.80 -12.59
CA ALA A 250 13.34 12.46 -13.86
C ALA A 250 14.33 13.55 -14.29
N GLY A 251 15.37 13.85 -13.51
CA GLY A 251 16.34 14.92 -13.79
C GLY A 251 15.77 16.35 -13.68
N LEU A 252 14.63 16.51 -13.01
CA LEU A 252 13.91 17.79 -12.87
C LEU A 252 14.14 18.48 -11.52
N TYR A 253 14.81 17.83 -10.56
CA TYR A 253 15.02 18.37 -9.21
C TYR A 253 15.69 19.76 -9.20
N ARG A 254 16.64 19.99 -10.11
CA ARG A 254 17.38 21.27 -10.23
C ARG A 254 16.73 22.28 -11.19
N HIS A 255 15.52 22.00 -11.69
CA HIS A 255 14.85 22.88 -12.63
C HIS A 255 14.50 24.24 -11.98
N PRO A 256 14.88 25.39 -12.58
CA PRO A 256 14.73 26.72 -11.95
C PRO A 256 13.29 27.05 -11.50
N SER A 257 12.29 26.64 -12.26
CA SER A 257 10.87 26.93 -11.94
C SER A 257 10.33 26.18 -10.71
N LEU A 258 11.04 25.14 -10.24
CA LEU A 258 10.64 24.32 -9.09
C LEU A 258 11.41 24.67 -7.81
N GLN A 259 12.50 25.43 -7.90
CA GLN A 259 13.43 25.65 -6.77
C GLN A 259 12.77 26.33 -5.56
N GLU A 260 11.78 27.19 -5.79
CA GLU A 260 11.05 27.85 -4.72
C GLU A 260 10.20 26.85 -3.94
N VAL A 261 9.37 26.06 -4.63
CA VAL A 261 8.48 25.08 -3.98
C VAL A 261 9.29 23.94 -3.37
N LEU A 262 10.39 23.51 -4.01
CA LEU A 262 11.25 22.45 -3.49
C LEU A 262 11.97 22.86 -2.21
N ARG A 263 12.38 24.13 -2.05
CA ARG A 263 13.04 24.59 -0.81
C ARG A 263 12.17 24.39 0.43
N ASP A 264 10.89 24.73 0.31
CA ASP A 264 9.93 24.59 1.40
C ASP A 264 9.68 23.09 1.69
N HIS A 265 9.58 22.27 0.64
CA HIS A 265 9.45 20.81 0.76
C HIS A 265 10.66 20.16 1.43
N THR A 266 11.88 20.50 1.00
CA THR A 266 13.13 19.99 1.58
C THR A 266 13.19 20.28 3.08
N SER A 267 12.79 21.50 3.49
CA SER A 267 12.82 21.89 4.90
C SER A 267 11.83 21.08 5.73
N ALA A 268 10.62 20.83 5.21
CA ALA A 268 9.61 20.00 5.86
C ALA A 268 10.03 18.53 5.92
N LEU A 269 10.54 17.97 4.82
CA LEU A 269 11.02 16.59 4.76
C LEU A 269 12.18 16.34 5.73
N GLN A 270 13.12 17.29 5.86
CA GLN A 270 14.20 17.20 6.83
C GLN A 270 13.68 17.16 8.28
N GLN A 271 12.65 17.95 8.60
CA GLN A 271 12.01 17.91 9.91
C GLN A 271 11.33 16.57 10.18
N ILE A 272 10.67 15.98 9.18
CA ILE A 272 10.06 14.64 9.29
C ILE A 272 11.16 13.60 9.58
N MET A 273 12.22 13.58 8.76
CA MET A 273 13.37 12.67 8.89
C MET A 273 13.99 12.73 10.29
N VAL A 274 14.27 13.94 10.80
CA VAL A 274 14.89 14.13 12.12
C VAL A 274 13.93 13.74 13.24
N ARG A 275 12.65 14.10 13.15
CA ARG A 275 11.63 13.79 14.17
C ARG A 275 11.40 12.28 14.28
N GLY A 276 11.32 11.60 13.15
CA GLY A 276 11.05 10.16 13.08
C GLY A 276 12.29 9.29 13.29
N HIS A 277 13.50 9.85 13.17
CA HIS A 277 14.71 9.08 12.90
C HIS A 277 14.48 8.14 11.72
N GLY A 278 14.07 8.73 10.59
CA GLY A 278 13.53 8.03 9.42
C GLY A 278 12.24 8.69 8.96
N VAL A 279 11.71 8.23 7.83
CA VAL A 279 10.42 8.66 7.27
C VAL A 279 9.48 7.46 7.23
N SER A 280 8.21 7.71 7.50
CA SER A 280 7.12 6.77 7.33
C SER A 280 6.15 7.33 6.28
N PHE A 281 5.26 6.51 5.75
CA PHE A 281 4.21 7.01 4.86
C PHE A 281 3.34 8.09 5.51
N GLY A 282 3.11 8.06 6.83
CA GLY A 282 2.30 9.07 7.54
C GLY A 282 3.01 9.69 8.75
N ASP A 283 2.53 10.86 9.21
CA ASP A 283 3.18 11.68 10.25
C ASP A 283 3.44 10.98 11.59
N TYR A 284 2.60 9.99 11.89
CA TYR A 284 2.52 9.30 13.18
C TYR A 284 2.62 7.79 13.02
N PHE A 285 3.18 7.28 11.94
CA PHE A 285 3.40 5.85 11.75
C PHE A 285 4.88 5.50 11.88
N MET A 286 5.17 4.22 12.16
CA MET A 286 6.53 3.73 12.27
C MET A 286 7.32 3.99 10.97
N PRO A 287 8.53 4.57 11.03
CA PRO A 287 9.40 4.68 9.87
C PRO A 287 9.74 3.34 9.25
N ASP A 288 10.01 3.36 7.97
CA ASP A 288 10.40 2.18 7.19
C ASP A 288 11.53 2.54 6.22
N VAL A 289 12.23 1.53 5.70
CA VAL A 289 13.40 1.77 4.85
C VAL A 289 13.04 2.39 3.49
N ASP A 290 11.82 2.17 3.00
CA ASP A 290 11.40 2.56 1.66
C ASP A 290 11.29 4.09 1.58
N GLU A 291 10.41 4.66 2.40
CA GLU A 291 10.22 6.09 2.53
C GLU A 291 11.49 6.79 3.03
N THR A 292 12.22 6.17 3.96
CA THR A 292 13.48 6.72 4.48
C THR A 292 14.54 6.83 3.39
N ALA A 293 14.69 5.80 2.55
CA ALA A 293 15.71 5.79 1.51
C ALA A 293 15.45 6.84 0.43
N VAL A 294 14.23 6.91 -0.11
CA VAL A 294 13.91 7.91 -1.14
C VAL A 294 13.97 9.34 -0.59
N ALA A 295 13.62 9.53 0.69
CA ALA A 295 13.80 10.81 1.38
C ALA A 295 15.27 11.19 1.53
N LEU A 296 16.15 10.24 1.90
CA LEU A 296 17.60 10.48 1.97
C LEU A 296 18.16 10.90 0.61
N ALA A 297 17.81 10.18 -0.45
CA ALA A 297 18.26 10.51 -1.81
C ALA A 297 17.80 11.93 -2.23
N ALA A 298 16.54 12.28 -1.96
CA ALA A 298 16.01 13.61 -2.25
C ALA A 298 16.67 14.72 -1.42
N LEU A 299 16.90 14.50 -0.12
CA LEU A 299 17.57 15.48 0.76
C LEU A 299 19.05 15.66 0.36
N HIS A 300 19.73 14.57 0.03
CA HIS A 300 21.10 14.61 -0.50
C HIS A 300 21.17 15.42 -1.79
N ALA A 301 20.25 15.19 -2.74
CA ALA A 301 20.16 15.95 -3.99
C ALA A 301 19.90 17.45 -3.77
N ALA A 302 19.24 17.82 -2.67
CA ALA A 302 19.02 19.19 -2.23
C ALA A 302 20.28 19.87 -1.66
N GLY A 303 21.35 19.10 -1.41
CA GLY A 303 22.56 19.57 -0.74
C GLY A 303 22.42 19.64 0.78
N CYS A 304 21.44 18.96 1.37
CA CYS A 304 21.35 18.81 2.82
C CYS A 304 22.42 17.82 3.31
N GLU A 305 22.99 18.10 4.49
CA GLU A 305 23.71 17.06 5.23
C GLU A 305 22.71 15.99 5.68
N VAL A 306 22.95 14.75 5.25
CA VAL A 306 22.13 13.58 5.56
C VAL A 306 22.99 12.56 6.29
N ASP A 307 22.37 11.81 7.19
CA ASP A 307 23.00 10.72 7.92
C ASP A 307 22.52 9.38 7.37
N GLY A 308 23.37 8.70 6.60
CA GLY A 308 23.06 7.38 6.03
C GLY A 308 22.88 6.29 7.09
N GLU A 309 23.44 6.47 8.30
CA GLU A 309 23.31 5.49 9.40
C GLU A 309 21.86 5.30 9.83
N VAL A 310 20.95 6.24 9.52
CA VAL A 310 19.52 6.08 9.78
C VAL A 310 18.94 4.82 9.12
N MET A 311 19.51 4.35 8.00
CA MET A 311 19.04 3.11 7.36
C MET A 311 19.48 1.84 8.10
N GLU A 312 20.51 1.89 8.94
CA GLU A 312 21.04 0.71 9.66
C GLU A 312 20.04 0.12 10.65
N GLN A 313 19.07 0.91 11.12
CA GLN A 313 17.99 0.40 11.96
C GLN A 313 17.11 -0.65 11.26
N PHE A 314 17.14 -0.67 9.92
CA PHE A 314 16.40 -1.62 9.08
C PHE A 314 17.25 -2.81 8.63
N ARG A 315 18.54 -2.85 8.98
CA ARG A 315 19.46 -3.88 8.46
C ARG A 315 19.08 -5.28 8.94
N ASN A 316 19.06 -6.23 8.02
CA ASN A 316 18.82 -7.65 8.27
C ASN A 316 19.74 -8.55 7.45
N GLY A 317 20.96 -8.76 7.95
CA GLY A 317 21.90 -9.70 7.33
C GLY A 317 22.27 -9.25 5.92
N SER A 318 21.63 -9.82 4.90
CA SER A 318 21.90 -9.55 3.48
C SER A 318 21.03 -8.46 2.83
N HIS A 319 20.03 -7.94 3.52
CA HIS A 319 19.08 -6.95 2.98
C HIS A 319 18.59 -6.02 4.08
N PHE A 320 17.77 -5.03 3.72
CA PHE A 320 16.99 -4.23 4.64
C PHE A 320 15.56 -4.77 4.74
N HIS A 321 15.04 -4.81 5.95
CA HIS A 321 13.61 -4.93 6.18
C HIS A 321 12.90 -3.64 5.77
N THR A 322 11.71 -3.70 5.14
CA THR A 322 10.84 -2.52 5.06
C THR A 322 10.50 -2.04 6.46
N PHE A 323 9.82 -2.89 7.24
CA PHE A 323 9.56 -2.61 8.66
C PHE A 323 10.36 -3.55 9.58
N PRO A 324 10.87 -3.07 10.74
CA PRO A 324 11.54 -3.92 11.71
C PRO A 324 10.71 -5.17 12.06
N HIS A 325 11.34 -6.34 11.99
CA HIS A 325 10.73 -7.65 12.26
C HIS A 325 9.71 -8.15 11.21
N GLU A 326 9.67 -7.57 10.02
CA GLU A 326 8.93 -8.20 8.92
C GLU A 326 9.53 -9.56 8.53
N LEU A 327 8.69 -10.43 7.97
CA LEU A 327 9.11 -11.78 7.59
C LEU A 327 9.57 -11.86 6.12
N ASN A 328 8.86 -11.17 5.23
CA ASN A 328 9.09 -11.25 3.80
C ASN A 328 9.84 -10.00 3.35
N PRO A 329 10.99 -10.13 2.67
CA PRO A 329 11.73 -8.98 2.19
C PRO A 329 11.02 -8.29 1.03
N SER A 330 11.34 -7.01 0.82
CA SER A 330 10.86 -6.20 -0.30
C SER A 330 12.00 -5.99 -1.31
N VAL A 331 11.79 -6.34 -2.57
CA VAL A 331 12.75 -6.00 -3.65
C VAL A 331 12.75 -4.50 -3.86
N LEU A 332 11.56 -3.91 -3.89
CA LEU A 332 11.37 -2.49 -4.13
C LEU A 332 12.10 -1.64 -3.09
N SER A 333 11.88 -1.92 -1.80
CA SER A 333 12.49 -1.15 -0.72
C SER A 333 13.99 -1.31 -0.64
N ASN A 334 14.51 -2.46 -1.05
CA ASN A 334 15.95 -2.66 -1.16
C ASN A 334 16.54 -1.95 -2.40
N ALA A 335 15.79 -1.82 -3.49
CA ALA A 335 16.20 -1.02 -4.64
C ALA A 335 16.29 0.46 -4.26
N HIS A 336 15.29 1.01 -3.55
CA HIS A 336 15.36 2.37 -3.03
C HIS A 336 16.52 2.58 -2.05
N ALA A 337 16.70 1.68 -1.08
CA ALA A 337 17.82 1.74 -0.14
C ALA A 337 19.17 1.71 -0.86
N LEU A 338 19.32 0.83 -1.85
CA LEU A 338 20.55 0.73 -2.62
C LEU A 338 20.79 1.97 -3.49
N TYR A 339 19.74 2.53 -4.11
CA TYR A 339 19.83 3.79 -4.84
C TYR A 339 20.29 4.94 -3.91
N ALA A 340 19.69 5.06 -2.72
CA ALA A 340 20.07 6.06 -1.73
C ALA A 340 21.55 5.93 -1.32
N LEU A 341 22.03 4.72 -1.02
CA LEU A 341 23.45 4.47 -0.76
C LEU A 341 24.32 4.87 -1.95
N ALA A 342 23.93 4.47 -3.16
CA ALA A 342 24.71 4.72 -4.38
C ALA A 342 24.83 6.21 -4.71
N VAL A 343 23.79 7.02 -4.48
CA VAL A 343 23.88 8.49 -4.67
C VAL A 343 24.76 9.16 -3.62
N MET A 344 24.89 8.56 -2.43
CA MET A 344 25.81 8.99 -1.37
C MET A 344 27.23 8.42 -1.55
N GLU A 345 27.52 7.78 -2.69
CA GLU A 345 28.80 7.12 -2.99
C GLU A 345 29.15 5.96 -2.04
N GLU A 346 28.13 5.38 -1.39
CA GLU A 346 28.24 4.22 -0.51
C GLU A 346 27.93 2.91 -1.26
N ARG A 347 28.48 1.80 -0.74
CA ARG A 347 28.33 0.46 -1.31
C ARG A 347 27.81 -0.49 -0.25
N SER A 348 26.95 -1.41 -0.67
CA SER A 348 26.50 -2.51 0.21
C SER A 348 26.51 -3.82 -0.57
N PRO A 349 27.66 -4.53 -0.62
CA PRO A 349 27.81 -5.74 -1.43
C PRO A 349 26.75 -6.81 -1.17
N GLU A 350 26.24 -6.92 0.06
CA GLU A 350 25.20 -7.91 0.36
C GLU A 350 23.83 -7.52 -0.22
N VAL A 351 23.47 -6.24 -0.16
CA VAL A 351 22.20 -5.72 -0.73
C VAL A 351 22.27 -5.73 -2.26
N GLU A 352 23.45 -5.40 -2.81
CA GLU A 352 23.76 -5.55 -4.23
C GLU A 352 23.55 -7.02 -4.65
N ALA A 353 24.11 -7.99 -3.93
CA ALA A 353 23.90 -9.41 -4.20
C ALA A 353 22.42 -9.81 -4.08
N PHE A 354 21.71 -9.34 -3.04
CA PHE A 354 20.29 -9.62 -2.82
C PHE A 354 19.41 -9.21 -4.01
N LEU A 355 19.65 -8.03 -4.59
CA LEU A 355 18.91 -7.55 -5.76
C LEU A 355 19.30 -8.32 -7.02
N ARG A 356 20.59 -8.59 -7.23
CA ARG A 356 21.08 -9.35 -8.40
C ARG A 356 20.53 -10.77 -8.45
N GLU A 357 20.49 -11.45 -7.31
CA GLU A 357 19.92 -12.81 -7.17
C GLU A 357 18.42 -12.87 -7.47
N ARG A 358 17.73 -11.74 -7.47
CA ARG A 358 16.29 -11.63 -7.76
C ARG A 358 15.99 -11.15 -9.17
N GLN A 359 17.01 -10.88 -9.99
CA GLN A 359 16.80 -10.66 -11.41
C GLN A 359 16.37 -11.97 -12.06
N CYS A 360 15.22 -11.96 -12.72
CA CYS A 360 14.72 -13.12 -13.45
C CYS A 360 15.66 -13.48 -14.62
N ALA A 361 15.55 -14.71 -15.10
CA ALA A 361 16.38 -15.20 -16.21
C ALA A 361 16.25 -14.34 -17.48
N ASP A 362 15.06 -13.78 -17.71
CA ASP A 362 14.74 -12.89 -18.83
C ASP A 362 14.96 -11.39 -18.52
N GLY A 363 15.57 -11.04 -17.38
CA GLY A 363 16.10 -9.69 -17.12
C GLY A 363 15.24 -8.77 -16.24
N HIS A 364 13.96 -9.05 -16.02
CA HIS A 364 13.11 -8.23 -15.15
C HIS A 364 13.20 -8.63 -13.67
N TRP A 365 12.62 -7.79 -12.80
CA TRP A 365 12.26 -8.15 -11.43
C TRP A 365 10.75 -8.35 -11.34
N LEU A 366 10.33 -9.33 -10.53
CA LEU A 366 8.91 -9.61 -10.30
C LEU A 366 8.22 -8.43 -9.61
N PRO A 367 6.87 -8.32 -9.70
CA PRO A 367 6.11 -7.40 -8.87
C PRO A 367 6.45 -7.55 -7.38
N ASP A 368 6.41 -6.44 -6.66
CA ASP A 368 6.70 -6.40 -5.24
C ASP A 368 5.39 -6.41 -4.42
N LYS A 369 5.45 -6.85 -3.16
CA LYS A 369 4.31 -6.80 -2.23
C LYS A 369 3.70 -5.39 -2.09
N TRP A 370 4.49 -4.35 -2.37
CA TRP A 370 4.06 -2.95 -2.36
C TRP A 370 3.58 -2.42 -3.71
N HIS A 371 3.85 -3.10 -4.83
CA HIS A 371 3.47 -2.63 -6.16
C HIS A 371 3.23 -3.77 -7.17
N SER A 372 2.06 -3.77 -7.81
CA SER A 372 1.63 -4.85 -8.73
C SER A 372 2.34 -4.86 -10.09
N SER A 373 2.99 -3.76 -10.46
CA SER A 373 3.71 -3.66 -11.74
C SER A 373 5.15 -4.15 -11.62
N TRP A 374 5.51 -5.14 -12.44
CA TRP A 374 6.90 -5.59 -12.58
C TRP A 374 7.79 -4.52 -13.22
N LEU A 375 7.20 -3.64 -14.03
CA LEU A 375 7.89 -2.52 -14.68
C LEU A 375 8.40 -1.53 -13.64
N TYR A 376 7.57 -1.22 -12.64
CA TYR A 376 7.97 -0.33 -11.55
C TYR A 376 9.16 -0.91 -10.76
N THR A 377 9.05 -2.17 -10.32
CA THR A 377 10.15 -2.83 -9.58
C THR A 377 11.43 -2.93 -10.43
N THR A 378 11.29 -3.15 -11.74
CA THR A 378 12.43 -3.20 -12.67
C THR A 378 13.07 -1.83 -12.86
N MET A 379 12.28 -0.76 -12.99
CA MET A 379 12.76 0.62 -13.08
C MET A 379 13.59 0.99 -11.85
N GLU A 380 13.10 0.72 -10.64
CA GLU A 380 13.79 1.07 -9.41
C GLU A 380 15.11 0.28 -9.23
N ALA A 381 15.12 -1.00 -9.61
CA ALA A 381 16.35 -1.79 -9.64
C ALA A 381 17.36 -1.27 -10.67
N LEU A 382 16.89 -0.84 -11.84
CA LEU A 382 17.71 -0.24 -12.89
C LEU A 382 18.38 1.05 -12.41
N LEU A 383 17.63 1.95 -11.77
CA LEU A 383 18.15 3.21 -11.25
C LEU A 383 19.30 2.97 -10.25
N ALA A 384 19.15 2.00 -9.35
CA ALA A 384 20.21 1.63 -8.42
C ALA A 384 21.43 1.03 -9.13
N PHE A 385 21.24 0.11 -10.07
CA PHE A 385 22.34 -0.56 -10.77
C PHE A 385 23.09 0.35 -11.76
N GLU A 386 22.39 1.26 -12.42
CA GLU A 386 23.01 2.28 -13.27
C GLU A 386 23.96 3.16 -12.45
N GLN A 387 23.49 3.66 -11.30
CA GLN A 387 24.30 4.49 -10.39
C GLN A 387 25.54 3.74 -9.87
N LEU A 388 25.45 2.41 -9.73
CA LEU A 388 26.54 1.55 -9.24
C LEU A 388 27.45 0.98 -10.34
N GLY A 389 27.10 1.14 -11.61
CA GLY A 389 27.87 0.66 -12.76
C GLY A 389 27.69 -0.82 -13.12
N TYR A 390 26.57 -1.44 -12.76
CA TYR A 390 26.25 -2.84 -13.05
C TYR A 390 25.68 -3.04 -14.47
N SER A 391 26.54 -2.91 -15.49
CA SER A 391 26.15 -2.97 -16.90
C SER A 391 25.43 -4.26 -17.32
N THR A 392 25.84 -5.42 -16.83
CA THR A 392 25.23 -6.71 -17.25
C THR A 392 23.78 -6.84 -16.81
N GLU A 393 23.48 -6.48 -15.58
CA GLU A 393 22.13 -6.49 -15.03
C GLU A 393 21.24 -5.46 -15.74
N VAL A 394 21.78 -4.26 -15.99
CA VAL A 394 21.09 -3.20 -16.74
C VAL A 394 20.75 -3.64 -18.17
N ASP A 395 21.72 -4.15 -18.92
CA ASP A 395 21.53 -4.56 -20.31
C ASP A 395 20.41 -5.61 -20.45
N ARG A 396 20.39 -6.61 -19.55
CA ARG A 396 19.34 -7.66 -19.54
C ARG A 396 17.95 -7.09 -19.29
N ALA A 397 17.83 -6.14 -18.37
CA ALA A 397 16.56 -5.51 -18.06
C ALA A 397 16.09 -4.60 -19.20
N VAL A 398 16.99 -3.85 -19.83
CA VAL A 398 16.68 -3.03 -21.01
C VAL A 398 16.26 -3.90 -22.19
N GLU A 399 16.96 -5.01 -22.46
CA GLU A 399 16.55 -5.98 -23.48
C GLU A 399 15.13 -6.51 -23.25
N ARG A 400 14.79 -6.79 -21.98
CA ARG A 400 13.45 -7.22 -21.59
C ARG A 400 12.40 -6.14 -21.86
N LEU A 401 12.66 -4.90 -21.44
CA LEU A 401 11.75 -3.77 -21.68
C LEU A 401 11.49 -3.62 -23.18
N LEU A 402 12.54 -3.57 -24.00
CA LEU A 402 12.42 -3.47 -25.47
C LEU A 402 11.64 -4.64 -26.08
N ALA A 403 11.86 -5.87 -25.60
CA ALA A 403 11.15 -7.05 -26.09
C ALA A 403 9.67 -7.08 -25.70
N THR A 404 9.27 -6.35 -24.66
CA THR A 404 7.89 -6.30 -24.15
C THR A 404 7.10 -5.08 -24.58
N GLN A 405 7.69 -4.16 -25.34
CA GLN A 405 6.96 -3.02 -25.89
C GLN A 405 5.82 -3.52 -26.78
N GLN A 406 4.61 -3.02 -26.52
CA GLN A 406 3.43 -3.38 -27.30
C GLN A 406 3.43 -2.64 -28.64
N ALA A 407 2.57 -3.11 -29.57
CA ALA A 407 2.51 -2.58 -30.93
C ALA A 407 2.10 -1.09 -31.00
N ASP A 408 1.42 -0.59 -29.98
CA ASP A 408 1.05 0.83 -29.82
C ASP A 408 2.17 1.68 -29.21
N GLY A 409 3.30 1.07 -28.85
CA GLY A 409 4.45 1.71 -28.24
C GLY A 409 4.39 1.78 -26.72
N GLY A 410 3.32 1.28 -26.08
CA GLY A 410 3.17 1.29 -24.63
C GLY A 410 3.67 0.02 -23.94
N TRP A 411 3.66 0.05 -22.60
CA TRP A 411 3.96 -1.09 -21.74
C TRP A 411 2.84 -1.32 -20.74
N GLY A 412 2.72 -2.57 -20.31
CA GLY A 412 1.74 -3.01 -19.33
C GLY A 412 2.22 -4.27 -18.62
N SER A 413 2.01 -4.32 -17.31
CA SER A 413 2.19 -5.54 -16.51
C SER A 413 1.06 -6.55 -16.73
N GLY A 414 -0.11 -6.08 -17.19
CA GLY A 414 -1.25 -6.89 -17.60
C GLY A 414 -1.29 -7.17 -19.11
N THR A 415 -2.50 -7.40 -19.63
CA THR A 415 -2.72 -7.68 -21.06
C THR A 415 -2.71 -6.42 -21.94
N GLU A 416 -2.91 -5.25 -21.35
CA GLU A 416 -3.02 -3.97 -22.05
C GLU A 416 -1.97 -2.99 -21.54
N ALA A 417 -1.52 -2.09 -22.41
CA ALA A 417 -0.64 -1.00 -22.02
C ALA A 417 -1.38 0.01 -21.11
N SER A 418 -0.67 0.59 -20.15
CA SER A 418 -1.20 1.68 -19.31
C SER A 418 -0.24 2.86 -19.30
N ALA A 419 -0.76 4.07 -19.09
CA ALA A 419 0.08 5.27 -19.01
C ALA A 419 1.09 5.19 -17.84
N THR A 420 0.66 4.60 -16.71
CA THR A 420 1.50 4.40 -15.52
C THR A 420 2.65 3.43 -15.83
N ASP A 421 2.34 2.24 -16.35
CA ASP A 421 3.37 1.25 -16.70
C ASP A 421 4.30 1.74 -17.82
N THR A 422 3.76 2.45 -18.80
CA THR A 422 4.54 3.10 -19.86
C THR A 422 5.44 4.21 -19.33
N SER A 423 5.12 4.84 -18.20
CA SER A 423 5.99 5.85 -17.60
C SER A 423 7.16 5.25 -16.82
N TYR A 424 7.05 3.98 -16.40
CA TYR A 424 8.14 3.26 -15.72
C TYR A 424 9.13 2.63 -16.70
N ALA A 425 8.65 2.21 -17.88
CA ALA A 425 9.45 1.63 -18.96
C ALA A 425 10.23 2.70 -19.72
#